data_AF-A0A955EJU8-F1
#
_entry.id   AF-A0A955EJU8-F1
#
_cell.length_a   1.000
_cell.length_b   1.000
_cell.length_c   1.000
_cell.angle_alpha   90.00
_cell.angle_beta   90.00
_cell.angle_gamma   90.00
#
_symmetry.space_group_name_H-M   'P 1'
#
loop_
_entity.id
_entity.type
_entity.pdbx_description
1 polymer ?
#
loop_
_entity_poly.entity_id
_entity_poly.type
_entity_poly.pdbx_seq_one_letter_code
_entity_poly.pdbx_strand_id
1 'polypeptide(L)'
;SIFKAEVQRTRSELKEAIEQPEEEVAAEAEDAASEPAEDAEAEAADEGAEDMSGEGDEKKKDDKEEDEGDNPADRWHDALSFSVEPVVQTSWDDREPHPSPDGLSLAFMRNPGNIVILDLASGEERTLVEGWDRWATFAWSPDSRYIAYDYSDADYNSDIFVVPADGSAAAVNISMHPDNDNSPAWSQDGRVLAFISERINDEGDVWAVYLDTELDALPRRDLEAYYDERVKAAKKLKPLKPGAAGKAKDEDAEASETEAADDLDLADAYLRLRRITSERGSESDVRLTPAGDRFVYNASGGVYTVKWDGSDEKRLDARGDIQGLSLAGDQVLTVRGGEAWLAKVPGGDAERLSIDADILIDLQTQNREKFIEAARTVGQVFYDAGMKGLNWDAVTAGYLELAEQSRTAEEFRHVAARLIGELNASHLGIYPPGEPRPNSRPSGRLGIDVEAVSQSPAAGFAFERAYRVTRVIERGPAWGGTMALQAGDLITGIEFTPFGADDTLESALADRVNDETIVSVLRKSEAGEWEAVDVLLVPVSYGQEVTLRYDAWQRERARLVDEWSGGRIGYLHIRSMGAAALVEFERDLFAAANGKDGLLVDVR
;
A
#
# COMPACT_ATOMS: atom_id res chain seq x y z
N SER A 1 -6.05 -17.42 -7.31
CA SER A 1 -6.02 -18.69 -6.54
C SER A 1 -5.86 -18.34 -5.07
N ILE A 2 -6.55 -19.04 -4.19
CA ILE A 2 -6.48 -18.83 -2.74
C ILE A 2 -5.88 -20.07 -2.10
N PHE A 3 -4.92 -19.87 -1.20
CA PHE A 3 -4.22 -20.93 -0.49
C PHE A 3 -4.45 -20.81 1.01
N LYS A 4 -4.47 -21.95 1.68
CA LYS A 4 -4.44 -22.06 3.13
C LYS A 4 -3.05 -22.49 3.54
N ALA A 5 -2.54 -21.86 4.59
CA ALA A 5 -1.29 -22.25 5.22
C ALA A 5 -1.57 -22.76 6.64
N GLU A 6 -0.98 -23.90 6.99
CA GLU A 6 -1.06 -24.49 8.33
C GLU A 6 0.34 -24.67 8.89
N VAL A 7 0.54 -24.32 10.16
CA VAL A 7 1.81 -24.54 10.85
C VAL A 7 2.05 -26.04 10.99
N GLN A 8 3.15 -26.54 10.43
CA GLN A 8 3.54 -27.95 10.56
C GLN A 8 4.48 -28.21 11.74
N ARG A 9 5.36 -27.25 12.04
CA ARG A 9 6.36 -27.37 13.11
C ARG A 9 6.62 -26.01 13.73
N THR A 10 6.74 -25.98 15.06
CA THR A 10 7.16 -24.79 15.81
C THR A 10 8.57 -24.95 16.39
N ARG A 11 9.22 -23.86 16.81
CA ARG A 11 10.52 -23.96 17.51
C ARG A 11 10.35 -24.57 18.90
N SER A 12 9.21 -24.35 19.54
CA SER A 12 8.89 -24.86 20.87
C SER A 12 8.78 -26.38 20.86
N GLU A 13 8.08 -26.97 19.88
CA GLU A 13 8.03 -28.42 19.67
C GLU A 13 9.44 -29.04 19.46
N LEU A 14 10.33 -28.33 18.76
CA LEU A 14 11.71 -28.77 18.56
C LEU A 14 12.58 -28.64 19.82
N LYS A 15 12.32 -27.66 20.69
CA LYS A 15 13.01 -27.52 21.98
C LYS A 15 12.58 -28.60 22.95
N GLU A 16 11.28 -28.87 23.06
CA GLU A 16 10.74 -29.95 23.90
C GLU A 16 11.29 -31.32 23.47
N ALA A 17 11.37 -31.58 22.17
CA ALA A 17 11.98 -32.80 21.64
C ALA A 17 13.48 -32.95 21.96
N ILE A 18 14.20 -31.84 22.20
CA ILE A 18 15.61 -31.83 22.60
C ILE A 18 15.75 -31.95 24.14
N GLU A 19 14.81 -31.37 24.90
CA GLU A 19 14.80 -31.39 26.37
C GLU A 19 14.25 -32.70 26.96
N GLN A 20 13.67 -33.59 26.15
CA GLN A 20 13.29 -34.96 26.53
C GLN A 20 14.25 -36.05 25.99
N PRO A 21 15.53 -36.13 26.42
CA PRO A 21 16.33 -37.31 26.12
C PRO A 21 15.96 -38.46 27.08
N GLU A 22 15.33 -39.49 26.51
CA GLU A 22 15.31 -40.89 26.98
C GLU A 22 14.65 -41.20 28.36
N GLU A 23 13.33 -41.44 28.37
CA GLU A 23 12.73 -42.40 29.32
C GLU A 23 12.18 -43.68 28.65
N GLU A 24 12.24 -43.81 27.33
CA GLU A 24 11.53 -44.88 26.61
C GLU A 24 12.37 -45.83 25.73
N VAL A 25 13.70 -45.95 25.96
CA VAL A 25 14.56 -46.86 25.16
C VAL A 25 15.34 -47.91 25.97
N ALA A 26 15.16 -48.03 27.29
CA ALA A 26 15.88 -49.06 28.07
C ALA A 26 15.00 -50.05 28.87
N ALA A 27 13.68 -50.09 28.65
CA ALA A 27 12.82 -51.16 29.18
C ALA A 27 12.79 -52.44 28.30
N GLU A 28 13.42 -52.43 27.12
CA GLU A 28 13.51 -53.59 26.22
C GLU A 28 14.90 -54.25 26.17
N ALA A 29 15.83 -53.86 27.06
CA ALA A 29 17.19 -54.42 27.10
C ALA A 29 17.48 -55.40 28.26
N GLU A 30 16.46 -55.83 29.03
CA GLU A 30 16.66 -56.76 30.17
C GLU A 30 16.23 -58.23 29.94
N ASP A 31 15.71 -58.61 28.76
CA ASP A 31 15.23 -60.00 28.53
C ASP A 31 16.09 -60.84 27.57
N ALA A 32 17.34 -60.45 27.33
CA ALA A 32 18.24 -61.19 26.43
C ALA A 32 19.72 -61.15 26.85
N ALA A 33 20.09 -61.85 27.93
CA ALA A 33 21.35 -62.61 28.01
C ALA A 33 21.50 -63.33 29.36
N SER A 34 21.22 -64.64 29.37
CA SER A 34 21.71 -65.57 30.38
C SER A 34 23.05 -66.18 29.93
N GLU A 35 23.99 -66.29 30.87
CA GLU A 35 25.19 -67.15 30.92
C GLU A 35 26.59 -66.58 30.51
N PRO A 36 27.69 -67.00 31.19
CA PRO A 36 28.46 -66.06 32.03
C PRO A 36 29.99 -66.01 31.79
N ALA A 37 30.59 -65.01 32.46
CA ALA A 37 31.89 -64.95 33.15
C ALA A 37 33.23 -65.22 32.41
N GLU A 38 34.16 -64.25 32.52
CA GLU A 38 35.48 -64.45 33.14
C GLU A 38 36.23 -63.11 33.38
N ASP A 39 36.63 -62.92 34.65
CA ASP A 39 37.85 -62.30 35.21
C ASP A 39 38.43 -60.96 34.70
N ALA A 40 38.56 -59.97 35.59
CA ALA A 40 39.76 -59.79 36.43
C ALA A 40 39.85 -58.37 37.06
N GLU A 41 39.82 -58.36 38.40
CA GLU A 41 40.63 -57.59 39.38
C GLU A 41 41.12 -56.15 39.10
N ALA A 42 40.82 -55.27 40.08
CA ALA A 42 41.77 -54.57 40.98
C ALA A 42 41.26 -53.15 41.28
N GLU A 43 40.64 -52.90 42.44
CA GLU A 43 41.21 -52.61 43.77
C GLU A 43 41.47 -51.13 44.08
N ALA A 44 41.18 -50.81 45.35
CA ALA A 44 41.49 -49.65 46.19
C ALA A 44 40.46 -48.50 46.16
N ALA A 45 39.55 -48.41 47.14
CA ALA A 45 39.73 -47.97 48.54
C ALA A 45 40.04 -46.46 48.60
N ASP A 46 39.31 -45.61 49.32
CA ASP A 46 39.25 -45.62 50.78
C ASP A 46 38.29 -44.52 51.29
N GLU A 47 37.91 -44.76 52.53
CA GLU A 47 37.05 -44.19 53.56
C GLU A 47 36.68 -42.68 53.65
N GLY A 48 35.44 -42.50 54.11
CA GLY A 48 35.08 -41.75 55.34
C GLY A 48 34.81 -40.25 55.20
N ALA A 49 33.98 -39.60 56.01
CA ALA A 49 33.02 -39.96 57.05
C ALA A 49 32.20 -38.69 57.35
N GLU A 50 30.99 -38.86 57.92
CA GLU A 50 30.28 -37.96 58.86
C GLU A 50 30.01 -36.49 58.45
N ASP A 51 28.75 -36.14 58.18
CA ASP A 51 27.71 -35.68 59.13
C ASP A 51 27.83 -34.18 59.46
N MET A 52 26.70 -33.47 59.32
CA MET A 52 26.29 -32.26 60.05
C MET A 52 25.04 -31.64 59.38
N SER A 53 23.89 -32.02 59.93
CA SER A 53 22.66 -31.25 60.17
C SER A 53 22.51 -29.83 59.59
N GLY A 54 21.32 -29.56 59.03
CA GLY A 54 20.77 -28.21 58.89
C GLY A 54 19.35 -28.22 58.31
N GLU A 55 18.35 -28.08 59.18
CA GLU A 55 16.92 -27.89 58.89
C GLU A 55 16.64 -26.71 57.94
N GLY A 56 15.54 -26.78 57.17
CA GLY A 56 14.94 -25.58 56.60
C GLY A 56 13.93 -25.77 55.46
N ASP A 57 12.65 -25.86 55.85
CA ASP A 57 11.44 -25.43 55.13
C ASP A 57 10.98 -26.13 53.84
N GLU A 58 9.97 -26.99 54.05
CA GLU A 58 8.93 -27.34 53.08
C GLU A 58 8.15 -26.10 52.63
N LYS A 59 8.17 -25.81 51.32
CA LYS A 59 7.09 -25.09 50.63
C LYS A 59 6.52 -26.00 49.56
N LYS A 60 5.34 -26.57 49.83
CA LYS A 60 4.43 -27.12 48.82
C LYS A 60 4.21 -26.06 47.73
N LYS A 61 4.70 -26.34 46.53
CA LYS A 61 4.19 -25.77 45.29
C LYS A 61 2.99 -26.63 44.92
N ASP A 62 1.80 -26.05 44.96
CA ASP A 62 0.64 -26.63 44.30
C ASP A 62 0.88 -26.51 42.79
N ASP A 63 1.16 -27.64 42.15
CA ASP A 63 1.13 -27.77 40.69
C ASP A 63 -0.34 -27.69 40.26
N LYS A 64 -0.75 -26.50 39.84
CA LYS A 64 -1.85 -26.34 38.89
C LYS A 64 -1.20 -26.32 37.50
N GLU A 65 -1.13 -27.47 36.86
CA GLU A 65 -1.12 -27.54 35.40
C GLU A 65 -2.47 -27.02 34.92
N GLU A 66 -2.54 -25.71 34.67
CA GLU A 66 -3.56 -25.17 33.78
C GLU A 66 -3.11 -25.56 32.37
N ASP A 67 -3.80 -26.54 31.78
CA ASP A 67 -3.71 -26.91 30.38
C ASP A 67 -4.19 -25.70 29.54
N GLU A 68 -3.31 -24.70 29.40
CA GLU A 68 -3.46 -23.56 28.50
C GLU A 68 -3.41 -24.10 27.07
N GLY A 69 -4.56 -24.54 26.57
CA GLY A 69 -4.70 -25.04 25.22
C GLY A 69 -4.08 -24.08 24.19
N ASP A 70 -3.10 -24.61 23.46
CA ASP A 70 -2.24 -23.99 22.46
C ASP A 70 -2.99 -22.94 21.60
N ASN A 71 -2.57 -21.68 21.71
CA ASN A 71 -3.15 -20.58 20.94
C ASN A 71 -2.54 -20.58 19.53
N PRO A 72 -3.35 -20.70 18.46
CA PRO A 72 -2.85 -20.77 17.09
C PRO A 72 -1.93 -19.59 16.70
N ALA A 73 -2.16 -18.40 17.25
CA ALA A 73 -1.31 -17.23 16.98
C ALA A 73 0.14 -17.43 17.47
N ASP A 74 0.31 -18.09 18.62
CA ASP A 74 1.63 -18.39 19.18
C ASP A 74 2.38 -19.43 18.31
N ARG A 75 1.64 -20.39 17.75
CA ARG A 75 2.19 -21.35 16.77
C ARG A 75 2.64 -20.68 15.47
N TRP A 76 1.90 -19.68 14.98
CA TRP A 76 2.23 -19.00 13.72
C TRP A 76 3.50 -18.16 13.82
N HIS A 77 3.67 -17.39 14.91
CA HIS A 77 4.91 -16.65 15.17
C HIS A 77 6.10 -17.59 15.36
N ASP A 78 5.88 -18.73 16.03
CA ASP A 78 6.95 -19.70 16.32
C ASP A 78 7.14 -20.75 15.21
N ALA A 79 6.43 -20.61 14.09
CA ALA A 79 6.44 -21.56 13.00
C ALA A 79 7.81 -21.62 12.32
N LEU A 80 8.29 -22.83 12.10
CA LEU A 80 9.48 -23.12 11.32
C LEU A 80 9.16 -23.61 9.91
N SER A 81 7.95 -24.14 9.71
CA SER A 81 7.48 -24.61 8.41
C SER A 81 5.97 -24.58 8.34
N PHE A 82 5.46 -24.30 7.14
CA PHE A 82 4.04 -24.32 6.83
C PHE A 82 3.73 -25.41 5.80
N SER A 83 2.59 -26.08 5.96
CA SER A 83 1.92 -26.76 4.85
C SER A 83 1.12 -25.72 4.10
N VAL A 84 1.25 -25.66 2.78
CA VAL A 84 0.48 -24.75 1.94
C VAL A 84 -0.32 -25.57 0.95
N GLU A 85 -1.63 -25.44 0.99
CA GLU A 85 -2.55 -26.16 0.11
C GLU A 85 -3.52 -25.20 -0.59
N PRO A 86 -3.87 -25.45 -1.87
CA PRO A 86 -4.87 -24.64 -2.55
C PRO A 86 -6.26 -24.90 -1.95
N VAL A 87 -6.97 -23.83 -1.62
CA VAL A 87 -8.39 -23.85 -1.22
C VAL A 87 -9.28 -23.54 -2.42
N VAL A 88 -8.89 -22.51 -3.19
CA VAL A 88 -9.59 -22.10 -4.41
C VAL A 88 -8.59 -22.05 -5.55
N GLN A 89 -8.76 -22.92 -6.54
CA GLN A 89 -7.90 -22.98 -7.72
C GLN A 89 -8.74 -23.02 -8.99
N THR A 90 -9.10 -21.83 -9.48
CA THR A 90 -9.90 -21.67 -10.69
C THR A 90 -9.13 -20.94 -11.80
N SER A 91 -9.74 -20.88 -12.99
CA SER A 91 -9.25 -20.04 -14.09
C SER A 91 -9.51 -18.55 -13.86
N TRP A 92 -10.26 -18.19 -12.82
CA TRP A 92 -10.56 -16.82 -12.45
C TRP A 92 -9.42 -16.22 -11.61
N ASP A 93 -9.37 -14.89 -11.61
CA ASP A 93 -8.58 -14.13 -10.65
C ASP A 93 -9.44 -13.95 -9.39
N ASP A 94 -9.03 -14.66 -8.35
CA ASP A 94 -9.70 -14.77 -7.05
C ASP A 94 -8.79 -14.12 -6.01
N ARG A 95 -9.30 -13.11 -5.29
CA ARG A 95 -8.53 -12.24 -4.41
C ARG A 95 -9.32 -11.79 -3.19
N GLU A 96 -8.61 -11.10 -2.29
CA GLU A 96 -9.15 -10.56 -1.03
C GLU A 96 -9.91 -11.62 -0.21
N PRO A 97 -9.29 -12.77 0.08
CA PRO A 97 -9.93 -13.81 0.88
C PRO A 97 -10.14 -13.30 2.32
N HIS A 98 -11.39 -13.29 2.78
CA HIS A 98 -11.76 -12.94 4.14
C HIS A 98 -12.57 -14.08 4.77
N PRO A 99 -12.01 -14.82 5.74
CA PRO A 99 -12.78 -15.81 6.48
C PRO A 99 -13.90 -15.11 7.26
N SER A 100 -15.04 -15.79 7.40
CA SER A 100 -16.09 -15.36 8.32
C SER A 100 -15.57 -15.38 9.77
N PRO A 101 -16.04 -14.49 10.65
CA PRO A 101 -15.62 -14.48 12.06
C PRO A 101 -15.77 -15.82 12.79
N ASP A 102 -16.77 -16.63 12.44
CA ASP A 102 -16.97 -17.98 12.98
C ASP A 102 -16.00 -19.04 12.40
N GLY A 103 -15.26 -18.71 11.34
CA GLY A 103 -14.31 -19.58 10.66
C GLY A 103 -14.95 -20.69 9.83
N LEU A 104 -16.25 -20.65 9.55
CA LEU A 104 -16.97 -21.68 8.80
C LEU A 104 -17.02 -21.41 7.30
N SER A 105 -16.93 -20.14 6.90
CA SER A 105 -17.03 -19.70 5.51
C SER A 105 -15.85 -18.82 5.11
N LEU A 106 -15.63 -18.71 3.81
CA LEU A 106 -14.65 -17.82 3.21
C LEU A 106 -15.34 -16.96 2.14
N ALA A 107 -15.33 -15.65 2.33
CA ALA A 107 -15.71 -14.71 1.27
C ALA A 107 -14.47 -14.31 0.47
N PHE A 108 -14.62 -14.12 -0.84
CA PHE A 108 -13.56 -13.59 -1.69
C PHE A 108 -14.14 -12.92 -2.93
N MET A 109 -13.35 -12.04 -3.53
CA MET A 109 -13.70 -11.42 -4.81
C MET A 109 -13.21 -12.29 -5.97
N ARG A 110 -14.10 -12.56 -6.92
CA ARG A 110 -13.81 -13.24 -8.18
C ARG A 110 -14.07 -12.28 -9.35
N ASN A 111 -13.09 -12.10 -10.24
CA ASN A 111 -13.29 -11.26 -11.42
C ASN A 111 -14.52 -11.74 -12.25
N PRO A 112 -15.31 -10.82 -12.83
CA PRO A 112 -15.03 -9.39 -12.98
C PRO A 112 -15.41 -8.51 -11.78
N GLY A 113 -15.95 -9.06 -10.69
CA GLY A 113 -16.39 -8.27 -9.53
C GLY A 113 -17.44 -8.99 -8.68
N ASN A 114 -17.45 -10.32 -8.73
CA ASN A 114 -18.38 -11.14 -7.98
C ASN A 114 -17.89 -11.33 -6.55
N ILE A 115 -18.80 -11.24 -5.58
CA ILE A 115 -18.52 -11.66 -4.20
C ILE A 115 -18.98 -13.11 -4.08
N VAL A 116 -18.05 -14.01 -3.79
CA VAL A 116 -18.27 -15.46 -3.69
C VAL A 116 -18.10 -15.89 -2.24
N ILE A 117 -19.00 -16.75 -1.76
CA ILE A 117 -18.90 -17.42 -0.46
C ILE A 117 -18.58 -18.90 -0.69
N LEU A 118 -17.53 -19.38 -0.04
CA LEU A 118 -17.14 -20.78 0.03
C LEU A 118 -17.42 -21.32 1.43
N ASP A 119 -18.18 -22.41 1.52
CA ASP A 119 -18.30 -23.18 2.75
C ASP A 119 -17.04 -24.05 2.96
N LEU A 120 -16.33 -23.85 4.08
CA LEU A 120 -15.03 -24.48 4.31
C LEU A 120 -15.13 -25.97 4.68
N ALA A 121 -16.32 -26.45 5.09
CA ALA A 121 -16.52 -27.84 5.48
C ALA A 121 -16.87 -28.73 4.27
N SER A 122 -17.75 -28.26 3.40
CA SER A 122 -18.23 -28.97 2.22
C SER A 122 -17.43 -28.66 0.95
N GLY A 123 -16.79 -27.49 0.89
CA GLY A 123 -16.14 -26.98 -0.31
C GLY A 123 -17.14 -26.40 -1.34
N GLU A 124 -18.40 -26.19 -0.97
CA GLU A 124 -19.42 -25.63 -1.87
C GLU A 124 -19.23 -24.11 -2.03
N GLU A 125 -19.18 -23.64 -3.29
CA GLU A 125 -19.11 -22.23 -3.63
C GLU A 125 -20.48 -21.70 -4.08
N ARG A 126 -20.85 -20.50 -3.62
CA ARG A 126 -21.98 -19.72 -4.17
C ARG A 126 -21.55 -18.30 -4.51
N THR A 127 -22.05 -17.78 -5.63
CA THR A 127 -21.96 -16.34 -5.91
C THR A 127 -23.04 -15.63 -5.10
N LEU A 128 -22.63 -14.78 -4.16
CA LEU A 128 -23.53 -14.00 -3.30
C LEU A 128 -23.97 -12.70 -3.99
N VAL A 129 -23.02 -12.02 -4.64
CA VAL A 129 -23.28 -10.80 -5.41
C VAL A 129 -22.64 -10.96 -6.78
N GLU A 130 -23.45 -10.79 -7.83
CA GLU A 130 -22.94 -10.69 -9.20
C GLU A 130 -22.55 -9.24 -9.51
N GLY A 131 -21.34 -9.04 -10.03
CA GLY A 131 -20.78 -7.69 -10.18
C GLY A 131 -19.69 -7.59 -11.24
N TRP A 132 -19.47 -6.36 -11.69
CA TRP A 132 -18.38 -5.97 -12.57
C TRP A 132 -17.41 -4.99 -11.90
N ASP A 133 -17.78 -4.50 -10.72
CA ASP A 133 -16.91 -3.66 -9.91
C ASP A 133 -15.85 -4.53 -9.24
N ARG A 134 -14.68 -4.52 -9.86
CA ARG A 134 -13.53 -5.27 -9.41
C ARG A 134 -12.81 -4.55 -8.25
N TRP A 135 -13.15 -3.32 -7.89
CA TRP A 135 -12.48 -2.58 -6.83
C TRP A 135 -13.34 -2.42 -5.58
N ALA A 136 -14.57 -2.92 -5.63
CA ALA A 136 -15.46 -3.04 -4.48
C ALA A 136 -14.75 -3.64 -3.27
N THR A 137 -14.93 -3.05 -2.10
CA THR A 137 -14.48 -3.65 -0.84
C THR A 137 -15.67 -4.25 -0.09
N PHE A 138 -15.40 -5.23 0.77
CA PHE A 138 -16.44 -5.86 1.57
C PHE A 138 -15.95 -6.23 2.98
N ALA A 139 -16.88 -6.34 3.91
CA ALA A 139 -16.62 -6.71 5.30
C ALA A 139 -17.73 -7.62 5.84
N TRP A 140 -17.32 -8.70 6.50
CA TRP A 140 -18.22 -9.54 7.29
C TRP A 140 -18.76 -8.79 8.50
N SER A 141 -20.05 -8.99 8.79
CA SER A 141 -20.57 -8.68 10.12
C SER A 141 -19.92 -9.59 11.17
N PRO A 142 -19.74 -9.13 12.42
CA PRO A 142 -19.06 -9.91 13.46
C PRO A 142 -19.74 -11.24 13.82
N ASP A 143 -21.04 -11.36 13.55
CA ASP A 143 -21.85 -12.55 13.76
C ASP A 143 -21.88 -13.49 12.53
N SER A 144 -21.11 -13.18 11.48
CA SER A 144 -21.05 -13.94 10.22
C SER A 144 -22.36 -14.02 9.43
N ARG A 145 -23.41 -13.28 9.81
CA ARG A 145 -24.73 -13.35 9.16
C ARG A 145 -24.88 -12.43 7.94
N TYR A 146 -24.06 -11.40 7.82
CA TYR A 146 -24.16 -10.38 6.78
C TYR A 146 -22.81 -10.04 6.16
N ILE A 147 -22.86 -9.56 4.92
CA ILE A 147 -21.76 -8.88 4.24
C ILE A 147 -22.19 -7.44 3.99
N ALA A 148 -21.39 -6.47 4.44
CA ALA A 148 -21.44 -5.11 3.93
C ALA A 148 -20.44 -4.98 2.77
N TYR A 149 -20.82 -4.31 1.69
CA TYR A 149 -19.95 -4.10 0.55
C TYR A 149 -20.26 -2.75 -0.12
N ASP A 150 -19.27 -2.14 -0.74
CA ASP A 150 -19.49 -1.02 -1.66
C ASP A 150 -19.65 -1.54 -3.10
N TYR A 151 -20.38 -0.80 -3.92
CA TYR A 151 -20.63 -1.20 -5.30
C TYR A 151 -20.90 -0.01 -6.20
N SER A 152 -20.09 0.09 -7.27
CA SER A 152 -20.26 1.10 -8.32
C SER A 152 -21.36 0.72 -9.32
N ASP A 153 -22.23 1.67 -9.62
CA ASP A 153 -23.18 1.59 -10.72
C ASP A 153 -22.62 2.13 -12.05
N ALA A 154 -23.44 2.07 -13.11
CA ALA A 154 -23.04 2.50 -14.45
C ALA A 154 -22.97 4.03 -14.62
N ASP A 155 -23.43 4.79 -13.63
CA ASP A 155 -23.44 6.25 -13.59
C ASP A 155 -22.28 6.82 -12.75
N TYR A 156 -21.27 5.99 -12.45
CA TYR A 156 -20.08 6.33 -11.66
C TYR A 156 -20.40 6.75 -10.22
N ASN A 157 -21.46 6.17 -9.66
CA ASN A 157 -21.80 6.31 -8.25
C ASN A 157 -21.54 4.99 -7.52
N SER A 158 -20.93 5.06 -6.33
CA SER A 158 -20.76 3.92 -5.44
C SER A 158 -21.57 4.11 -4.17
N ASP A 159 -22.34 3.10 -3.77
CA ASP A 159 -23.12 3.09 -2.53
C ASP A 159 -22.72 1.91 -1.63
N ILE A 160 -23.03 2.00 -0.34
CA ILE A 160 -22.87 0.89 0.61
C ILE A 160 -24.13 0.03 0.63
N PHE A 161 -23.94 -1.28 0.47
CA PHE A 161 -24.98 -2.29 0.54
C PHE A 161 -24.73 -3.26 1.69
N VAL A 162 -25.80 -3.82 2.24
CA VAL A 162 -25.76 -4.94 3.18
C VAL A 162 -26.61 -6.08 2.65
N VAL A 163 -26.07 -7.30 2.65
CA VAL A 163 -26.74 -8.51 2.18
C VAL A 163 -26.60 -9.65 3.20
N PRO A 164 -27.63 -10.47 3.43
CA PRO A 164 -27.48 -11.70 4.22
C PRO A 164 -26.45 -12.61 3.57
N ALA A 165 -25.45 -13.05 4.34
CA ALA A 165 -24.36 -13.88 3.83
C ALA A 165 -24.86 -15.23 3.30
N ASP A 166 -26.04 -15.68 3.74
CA ASP A 166 -26.72 -16.88 3.28
C ASP A 166 -27.47 -16.73 1.94
N GLY A 167 -27.60 -15.50 1.43
CA GLY A 167 -28.35 -15.19 0.21
C GLY A 167 -29.87 -15.32 0.36
N SER A 168 -30.39 -15.34 1.59
CA SER A 168 -31.83 -15.49 1.87
C SER A 168 -32.68 -14.30 1.43
N ALA A 169 -32.10 -13.11 1.29
CA ALA A 169 -32.76 -11.90 0.83
C ALA A 169 -31.86 -11.07 -0.09
N ALA A 170 -32.47 -10.13 -0.82
CA ALA A 170 -31.75 -9.18 -1.65
C ALA A 170 -30.95 -8.17 -0.81
N ALA A 171 -29.87 -7.65 -1.37
CA ALA A 171 -29.09 -6.58 -0.75
C ALA A 171 -29.93 -5.31 -0.56
N VAL A 172 -29.67 -4.60 0.54
CA VAL A 172 -30.29 -3.32 0.87
C VAL A 172 -29.24 -2.22 0.73
N ASN A 173 -29.54 -1.18 -0.04
CA ASN A 173 -28.70 0.02 -0.14
C ASN A 173 -28.86 0.84 1.15
N ILE A 174 -27.76 0.98 1.90
CA ILE A 174 -27.70 1.63 3.21
C ILE A 174 -27.46 3.12 3.06
N SER A 175 -26.74 3.54 2.03
CA SER A 175 -26.20 4.89 1.93
C SER A 175 -27.08 5.77 1.02
N MET A 176 -27.51 5.28 -0.14
CA MET A 176 -28.41 5.95 -1.10
C MET A 176 -28.04 7.42 -1.40
N HIS A 177 -26.91 7.68 -2.04
CA HIS A 177 -26.50 9.05 -2.40
C HIS A 177 -25.95 9.15 -3.82
N PRO A 178 -26.03 10.32 -4.46
CA PRO A 178 -25.43 10.56 -5.79
C PRO A 178 -23.90 10.68 -5.83
N ASP A 179 -23.21 10.57 -4.68
CA ASP A 179 -21.76 10.71 -4.59
C ASP A 179 -21.20 9.46 -3.91
N ASN A 180 -19.90 9.20 -4.09
CA ASN A 180 -19.31 7.91 -3.78
C ASN A 180 -19.20 7.62 -2.28
N ASP A 181 -19.63 6.41 -1.91
CA ASP A 181 -19.40 5.78 -0.62
C ASP A 181 -18.60 4.48 -0.79
N ASN A 182 -17.63 4.22 0.10
CA ASN A 182 -16.78 3.02 0.06
C ASN A 182 -16.26 2.61 1.45
N SER A 183 -15.48 1.52 1.51
CA SER A 183 -14.76 1.06 2.72
C SER A 183 -15.68 0.75 3.92
N PRO A 184 -16.71 -0.12 3.79
CA PRO A 184 -17.58 -0.45 4.91
C PRO A 184 -16.83 -1.16 6.04
N ALA A 185 -17.15 -0.82 7.29
CA ALA A 185 -16.56 -1.42 8.48
C ALA A 185 -17.58 -1.54 9.61
N TRP A 186 -17.60 -2.71 10.27
CA TRP A 186 -18.54 -3.01 11.36
C TRP A 186 -17.93 -2.73 12.74
N SER A 187 -18.76 -2.33 13.70
CA SER A 187 -18.46 -2.50 15.13
C SER A 187 -18.55 -3.97 15.52
N GLN A 188 -17.85 -4.41 16.58
CA GLN A 188 -17.82 -5.83 16.97
C GLN A 188 -19.17 -6.39 17.46
N ASP A 189 -20.12 -5.53 17.87
CA ASP A 189 -21.51 -5.93 18.15
C ASP A 189 -22.40 -6.03 16.90
N GLY A 190 -21.92 -5.61 15.74
CA GLY A 190 -22.70 -5.55 14.51
C GLY A 190 -23.78 -4.46 14.49
N ARG A 191 -23.83 -3.58 15.50
CA ARG A 191 -24.88 -2.55 15.63
C ARG A 191 -24.52 -1.23 14.97
N VAL A 192 -23.27 -1.03 14.57
CA VAL A 192 -22.80 0.18 13.89
C VAL A 192 -22.05 -0.21 12.62
N LEU A 193 -22.38 0.45 11.52
CA LEU A 193 -21.65 0.36 10.26
C LEU A 193 -21.06 1.74 9.95
N ALA A 194 -19.76 1.79 9.68
CA ALA A 194 -19.06 2.98 9.22
C ALA A 194 -18.59 2.80 7.78
N PHE A 195 -18.39 3.91 7.09
CA PHE A 195 -17.89 3.95 5.72
C PHE A 195 -17.29 5.34 5.42
N ILE A 196 -16.59 5.43 4.31
CA ILE A 196 -16.10 6.69 3.74
C ILE A 196 -17.13 7.21 2.74
N SER A 197 -17.39 8.51 2.74
CA SER A 197 -18.42 9.15 1.91
C SER A 197 -17.92 10.48 1.36
N GLU A 198 -18.03 10.71 0.05
CA GLU A 198 -17.65 11.96 -0.65
C GLU A 198 -18.78 12.99 -0.73
N ARG A 199 -19.89 12.76 -0.01
CA ARG A 199 -21.14 13.53 -0.06
C ARG A 199 -21.01 15.03 0.24
N ILE A 200 -19.90 15.46 0.84
CA ILE A 200 -19.66 16.85 1.22
C ILE A 200 -18.39 17.35 0.53
N ASN A 201 -18.55 18.33 -0.36
CA ASN A 201 -17.46 19.01 -1.07
C ASN A 201 -16.56 18.07 -1.91
N ASP A 202 -17.03 16.89 -2.30
CA ASP A 202 -16.26 15.87 -3.03
C ASP A 202 -15.01 15.40 -2.28
N GLU A 203 -15.01 15.50 -0.95
CA GLU A 203 -13.95 15.02 -0.07
C GLU A 203 -14.47 13.85 0.76
N GLY A 204 -13.68 12.77 0.86
CA GLY A 204 -14.02 11.63 1.70
C GLY A 204 -14.06 12.02 3.18
N ASP A 205 -15.19 11.74 3.84
CA ASP A 205 -15.42 11.89 5.28
C ASP A 205 -15.77 10.54 5.91
N VAL A 206 -15.55 10.37 7.21
CA VAL A 206 -16.07 9.21 7.95
C VAL A 206 -17.54 9.43 8.27
N TRP A 207 -18.37 8.49 7.85
CA TRP A 207 -19.79 8.40 8.18
C TRP A 207 -20.10 7.11 8.92
N ALA A 208 -21.14 7.15 9.75
CA ALA A 208 -21.61 5.98 10.47
C ALA A 208 -23.14 5.93 10.53
N VAL A 209 -23.67 4.72 10.65
CA VAL A 209 -25.08 4.45 10.86
C VAL A 209 -25.25 3.40 11.95
N TYR A 210 -26.18 3.65 12.85
CA TYR A 210 -26.63 2.62 13.80
C TYR A 210 -27.58 1.69 13.07
N LEU A 211 -27.43 0.38 13.16
CA LEU A 211 -28.34 -0.59 12.51
C LEU A 211 -29.36 -1.17 13.48
N ASP A 212 -29.37 -0.64 14.71
CA ASP A 212 -30.32 -0.88 15.78
C ASP A 212 -31.05 0.45 16.07
N THR A 213 -32.36 0.48 15.87
CA THR A 213 -33.17 1.69 16.06
C THR A 213 -33.30 2.12 17.52
N GLU A 214 -33.20 1.20 18.48
CA GLU A 214 -33.19 1.55 19.91
C GLU A 214 -31.89 2.26 20.27
N LEU A 215 -30.77 1.75 19.78
CA LEU A 215 -29.45 2.38 19.94
C LEU A 215 -29.40 3.75 19.26
N ASP A 216 -29.94 3.87 18.04
CA ASP A 216 -30.00 5.14 17.31
C ASP A 216 -30.80 6.22 18.07
N ALA A 217 -31.87 5.83 18.74
CA ALA A 217 -32.76 6.70 19.50
C ALA A 217 -32.20 7.14 20.87
N LEU A 218 -31.10 6.55 21.33
CA LEU A 218 -30.52 6.90 22.63
C LEU A 218 -30.00 8.35 22.64
N PRO A 219 -30.24 9.11 23.72
CA PRO A 219 -29.64 10.42 23.89
C PRO A 219 -28.13 10.29 24.10
N ARG A 220 -27.37 11.34 23.75
CA ARG A 220 -25.89 11.34 23.82
C ARG A 220 -25.30 10.81 25.12
N ARG A 221 -25.91 11.11 26.27
CA ARG A 221 -25.44 10.63 27.58
C ARG A 221 -25.55 9.11 27.71
N ASP A 222 -26.63 8.53 27.21
CA ASP A 222 -26.88 7.10 27.30
C ASP A 222 -26.07 6.35 26.22
N LEU A 223 -25.78 6.97 25.07
CA LEU A 223 -24.77 6.51 24.12
C LEU A 223 -23.36 6.48 24.71
N GLU A 224 -22.95 7.49 25.48
CA GLU A 224 -21.64 7.46 26.16
C GLU A 224 -21.58 6.29 27.15
N ALA A 225 -22.67 6.04 27.89
CA ALA A 225 -22.77 4.88 28.79
C ALA A 225 -22.70 3.54 28.03
N TYR A 226 -23.38 3.44 26.89
CA TYR A 226 -23.28 2.29 25.99
C TYR A 226 -21.82 2.03 25.59
N TYR A 227 -21.14 3.02 25.01
CA TYR A 227 -19.74 2.85 24.59
C TYR A 227 -18.79 2.56 25.75
N ASP A 228 -19.00 3.17 26.93
CA ASP A 228 -18.23 2.85 28.14
C ASP A 228 -18.37 1.37 28.56
N GLU A 229 -19.57 0.79 28.43
CA GLU A 229 -19.80 -0.63 28.67
C GLU A 229 -19.16 -1.50 27.59
N ARG A 230 -19.28 -1.11 26.31
CA ARG A 230 -18.62 -1.80 25.19
C ARG A 230 -17.10 -1.79 25.31
N VAL A 231 -16.49 -0.68 25.75
CA VAL A 231 -15.03 -0.60 26.02
C VAL A 231 -14.63 -1.55 27.14
N LYS A 232 -15.45 -1.69 28.19
CA LYS A 232 -15.19 -2.68 29.27
C LYS A 232 -15.36 -4.11 28.78
N ALA A 233 -16.35 -4.39 27.93
CA ALA A 233 -16.57 -5.69 27.32
C ALA A 233 -15.44 -6.07 26.36
N ALA A 234 -14.99 -5.11 25.53
CA ALA A 234 -13.92 -5.31 24.56
C ALA A 234 -12.60 -5.74 25.20
N LYS A 235 -12.28 -5.22 26.38
CA LYS A 235 -11.09 -5.64 27.16
C LYS A 235 -11.14 -7.10 27.64
N LYS A 236 -12.32 -7.72 27.64
CA LYS A 236 -12.52 -9.12 28.03
C LYS A 236 -12.59 -10.06 26.82
N LEU A 237 -12.67 -9.54 25.60
CA LEU A 237 -12.69 -10.36 24.39
C LEU A 237 -11.38 -11.13 24.29
N LYS A 238 -11.52 -12.45 24.13
CA LYS A 238 -10.42 -13.33 23.74
C LYS A 238 -10.50 -13.60 22.25
N PRO A 239 -9.36 -13.85 21.57
CA PRO A 239 -9.37 -14.32 20.19
C PRO A 239 -10.28 -15.56 20.05
N LEU A 240 -11.11 -15.59 19.01
CA LEU A 240 -11.94 -16.76 18.71
C LEU A 240 -11.04 -17.96 18.41
N LYS A 241 -11.29 -19.09 19.09
CA LYS A 241 -10.60 -20.35 18.79
C LYS A 241 -11.15 -20.94 17.49
N PRO A 242 -10.29 -21.26 16.49
CA PRO A 242 -10.74 -21.90 15.25
C PRO A 242 -11.48 -23.23 15.56
N GLY A 243 -12.69 -23.41 15.02
CA GLY A 243 -13.45 -24.67 15.13
C GLY A 243 -14.26 -24.87 16.42
N ALA A 244 -14.38 -23.86 17.29
CA ALA A 244 -15.10 -23.98 18.56
C ALA A 244 -16.64 -24.04 18.45
N ALA A 245 -17.22 -23.82 17.26
CA ALA A 245 -18.68 -23.83 17.06
C ALA A 245 -19.34 -25.21 17.29
N GLY A 246 -18.56 -26.30 17.41
CA GLY A 246 -19.10 -27.66 17.55
C GLY A 246 -19.25 -28.21 18.98
N LYS A 247 -18.62 -27.60 20.00
CA LYS A 247 -18.64 -28.10 21.40
C LYS A 247 -18.41 -26.99 22.43
N ALA A 248 -19.35 -26.06 22.59
CA ALA A 248 -19.40 -25.26 23.81
C ALA A 248 -20.07 -26.08 24.93
N LYS A 249 -19.33 -26.40 25.99
CA LYS A 249 -19.91 -26.78 27.28
C LYS A 249 -20.44 -25.50 27.94
N ASP A 250 -21.55 -25.64 28.66
CA ASP A 250 -22.41 -24.62 29.29
C ASP A 250 -21.73 -23.55 30.20
N GLU A 251 -20.39 -23.52 30.35
CA GLU A 251 -19.71 -22.57 31.26
C GLU A 251 -18.98 -21.41 30.54
N ASP A 252 -18.72 -21.49 29.23
CA ASP A 252 -18.12 -20.37 28.45
C ASP A 252 -19.17 -19.51 27.70
N ALA A 253 -20.47 -19.85 27.84
CA ALA A 253 -21.56 -19.12 27.21
C ALA A 253 -21.82 -17.73 27.84
N GLU A 254 -21.45 -17.50 29.11
CA GLU A 254 -21.72 -16.21 29.79
C GLU A 254 -20.84 -15.04 29.31
N ALA A 255 -19.74 -15.29 28.57
CA ALA A 255 -18.88 -14.22 28.03
C ALA A 255 -19.08 -13.94 26.53
N SER A 256 -19.86 -14.80 25.84
CA SER A 256 -20.12 -14.73 24.40
C SER A 256 -21.50 -14.16 24.05
N GLU A 257 -22.39 -13.95 25.02
CA GLU A 257 -23.65 -13.22 24.82
C GLU A 257 -23.37 -11.71 24.71
N THR A 258 -22.70 -11.31 23.64
CA THR A 258 -23.06 -10.02 23.04
C THR A 258 -24.35 -10.31 22.29
N GLU A 259 -25.48 -9.80 22.77
CA GLU A 259 -26.73 -9.79 22.02
C GLU A 259 -26.48 -9.15 20.64
N ALA A 260 -26.13 -9.97 19.64
CA ALA A 260 -26.17 -9.58 18.25
C ALA A 260 -27.62 -9.17 17.97
N ALA A 261 -27.83 -8.02 17.34
CA ALA A 261 -29.18 -7.56 17.02
C ALA A 261 -29.88 -8.65 16.19
N ASP A 262 -30.96 -9.23 16.72
CA ASP A 262 -31.62 -10.38 16.08
C ASP A 262 -32.18 -10.00 14.70
N ASP A 263 -32.55 -8.73 14.48
CA ASP A 263 -32.88 -8.13 13.19
C ASP A 263 -32.16 -6.78 13.04
N LEU A 264 -31.43 -6.58 11.92
CA LEU A 264 -30.87 -5.28 11.56
C LEU A 264 -31.95 -4.41 10.91
N ASP A 265 -32.09 -3.17 11.36
CA ASP A 265 -33.01 -2.19 10.78
C ASP A 265 -32.37 -1.51 9.55
N LEU A 266 -32.41 -2.20 8.41
CA LEU A 266 -31.74 -1.74 7.17
C LEU A 266 -32.60 -0.78 6.33
N ALA A 267 -33.93 -0.88 6.39
CA ALA A 267 -34.83 -0.28 5.41
C ALA A 267 -34.82 1.26 5.39
N ASP A 268 -34.54 1.90 6.53
CA ASP A 268 -34.48 3.35 6.68
C ASP A 268 -33.08 3.85 7.11
N ALA A 269 -32.05 3.01 7.00
CA ALA A 269 -30.70 3.32 7.44
C ALA A 269 -30.14 4.59 6.77
N TYR A 270 -30.48 4.83 5.50
CA TYR A 270 -30.10 6.04 4.75
C TYR A 270 -30.62 7.35 5.37
N LEU A 271 -31.68 7.30 6.21
CA LEU A 271 -32.20 8.46 6.94
C LEU A 271 -31.47 8.70 8.26
N ARG A 272 -30.64 7.76 8.72
CA ARG A 272 -30.04 7.73 10.06
C ARG A 272 -28.50 7.88 10.01
N LEU A 273 -27.97 8.19 8.83
CA LEU A 273 -26.54 8.44 8.60
C LEU A 273 -26.05 9.67 9.37
N ARG A 274 -24.88 9.56 10.00
CA ARG A 274 -24.24 10.62 10.78
C ARG A 274 -22.82 10.84 10.29
N ARG A 275 -22.50 12.09 9.94
CA ARG A 275 -21.13 12.52 9.66
C ARG A 275 -20.33 12.56 10.97
N ILE A 276 -19.18 11.93 10.99
CA ILE A 276 -18.30 11.84 12.17
C ILE A 276 -17.16 12.86 12.08
N THR A 277 -16.43 12.90 10.96
CA THR A 277 -15.36 13.87 10.73
C THR A 277 -15.92 15.09 10.03
N SER A 278 -15.54 16.30 10.44
CA SER A 278 -16.08 17.54 9.87
C SER A 278 -15.06 18.60 9.45
N GLU A 279 -13.79 18.43 9.80
CA GLU A 279 -12.73 19.43 9.58
C GLU A 279 -11.60 18.95 8.66
N ARG A 280 -11.46 17.63 8.49
CA ARG A 280 -10.53 17.01 7.55
C ARG A 280 -11.33 16.47 6.39
N GLY A 281 -10.72 16.52 5.22
CA GLY A 281 -11.21 15.87 4.01
C GLY A 281 -10.13 14.97 3.44
N SER A 282 -10.53 14.11 2.50
CA SER A 282 -9.70 13.06 1.90
C SER A 282 -9.39 11.90 2.86
N GLU A 283 -10.34 11.54 3.72
CA GLU A 283 -10.30 10.32 4.52
C GLU A 283 -10.44 9.07 3.64
N SER A 284 -9.72 8.01 3.99
CA SER A 284 -9.81 6.68 3.37
C SER A 284 -9.68 5.57 4.43
N ASP A 285 -10.05 4.34 4.07
CA ASP A 285 -9.81 3.13 4.88
C ASP A 285 -10.28 3.23 6.35
N VAL A 286 -11.59 3.42 6.56
CA VAL A 286 -12.13 3.45 7.93
C VAL A 286 -12.18 2.06 8.56
N ARG A 287 -11.84 1.98 9.85
CA ARG A 287 -11.97 0.81 10.73
C ARG A 287 -12.54 1.25 12.07
N LEU A 288 -13.25 0.36 12.78
CA LEU A 288 -13.77 0.64 14.13
C LEU A 288 -12.99 -0.16 15.17
N THR A 289 -12.73 0.46 16.33
CA THR A 289 -12.30 -0.30 17.52
C THR A 289 -13.35 -1.37 17.86
N PRO A 290 -12.98 -2.46 18.54
CA PRO A 290 -13.93 -3.51 18.89
C PRO A 290 -15.15 -2.99 19.68
N ALA A 291 -14.98 -1.96 20.50
CA ALA A 291 -16.08 -1.34 21.22
C ALA A 291 -16.99 -0.46 20.34
N GLY A 292 -16.58 -0.14 19.11
CA GLY A 292 -17.22 0.84 18.24
C GLY A 292 -17.10 2.28 18.71
N ASP A 293 -16.34 2.54 19.79
CA ASP A 293 -16.23 3.86 20.44
C ASP A 293 -15.35 4.84 19.66
N ARG A 294 -14.53 4.31 18.75
CA ARG A 294 -13.59 5.07 17.93
C ARG A 294 -13.52 4.54 16.51
N PHE A 295 -13.33 5.48 15.59
CA PHE A 295 -12.95 5.21 14.22
C PHE A 295 -11.44 5.44 14.07
N VAL A 296 -10.80 4.62 13.26
CA VAL A 296 -9.42 4.75 12.80
C VAL A 296 -9.46 4.83 11.29
N TYR A 297 -8.81 5.84 10.71
CA TYR A 297 -8.87 6.10 9.27
C TYR A 297 -7.56 6.72 8.79
N ASN A 298 -7.26 6.53 7.52
CA ASN A 298 -6.17 7.21 6.84
C ASN A 298 -6.65 8.57 6.33
N ALA A 299 -5.79 9.59 6.34
CA ALA A 299 -6.08 10.89 5.77
C ALA A 299 -4.77 11.59 5.38
N SER A 300 -4.88 12.81 4.87
CA SER A 300 -3.72 13.65 4.58
C SER A 300 -2.74 13.73 5.77
N GLY A 301 -1.54 13.20 5.55
CA GLY A 301 -0.43 13.22 6.51
C GLY A 301 -0.36 12.05 7.50
N GLY A 302 -1.23 11.04 7.39
CA GLY A 302 -1.11 9.80 8.15
C GLY A 302 -2.44 9.23 8.68
N VAL A 303 -2.34 8.38 9.70
CA VAL A 303 -3.50 7.72 10.33
C VAL A 303 -4.01 8.53 11.53
N TYR A 304 -5.33 8.66 11.61
CA TYR A 304 -6.04 9.37 12.66
C TYR A 304 -7.04 8.46 13.36
N THR A 305 -7.43 8.87 14.56
CA THR A 305 -8.54 8.28 15.30
C THR A 305 -9.44 9.36 15.85
N VAL A 306 -10.75 9.12 15.83
CA VAL A 306 -11.77 10.04 16.35
C VAL A 306 -12.81 9.24 17.15
N LYS A 307 -13.41 9.84 18.18
CA LYS A 307 -14.51 9.20 18.91
C LYS A 307 -15.77 9.09 18.06
N TRP A 308 -16.67 8.21 18.48
CA TRP A 308 -18.01 7.99 17.94
C TRP A 308 -18.84 9.27 17.72
N ASP A 309 -18.54 10.34 18.45
CA ASP A 309 -19.25 11.62 18.44
C ASP A 309 -18.51 12.73 17.68
N GLY A 310 -17.43 12.40 16.96
CA GLY A 310 -16.57 13.34 16.24
C GLY A 310 -15.57 14.09 17.12
N SER A 311 -15.54 13.83 18.43
CA SER A 311 -14.63 14.50 19.37
C SER A 311 -13.30 13.74 19.56
N ASP A 312 -12.35 14.39 20.25
CA ASP A 312 -11.06 13.82 20.64
C ASP A 312 -10.29 13.15 19.47
N GLU A 313 -10.30 13.85 18.33
CA GLU A 313 -9.50 13.48 17.17
C GLU A 313 -8.01 13.56 17.51
N LYS A 314 -7.29 12.48 17.20
CA LYS A 314 -5.85 12.35 17.44
C LYS A 314 -5.19 11.71 16.23
N ARG A 315 -4.00 12.22 15.89
CA ARG A 315 -3.12 11.55 14.92
C ARG A 315 -2.30 10.48 15.63
N LEU A 316 -2.28 9.27 15.08
CA LEU A 316 -1.37 8.21 15.53
C LEU A 316 0.06 8.50 15.03
N ASP A 317 1.06 7.82 15.57
CA ASP A 317 2.45 7.93 15.08
C ASP A 317 2.70 7.16 13.76
N ALA A 318 1.73 7.23 12.86
CA ALA A 318 1.76 6.70 11.51
C ALA A 318 1.65 7.88 10.52
N ARG A 319 2.80 8.39 10.10
CA ARG A 319 2.95 9.52 9.16
C ARG A 319 3.42 9.05 7.79
N GLY A 320 3.07 9.84 6.78
CA GLY A 320 3.50 9.64 5.40
C GLY A 320 2.46 8.88 4.60
N ASP A 321 2.93 8.29 3.50
CA ASP A 321 2.10 7.49 2.60
C ASP A 321 1.83 6.11 3.22
N ILE A 322 0.58 5.86 3.58
CA ILE A 322 0.13 4.62 4.22
C ILE A 322 -0.33 3.67 3.12
N GLN A 323 0.40 2.57 2.96
CA GLN A 323 0.19 1.55 1.92
C GLN A 323 -0.73 0.41 2.39
N GLY A 324 -0.97 0.32 3.70
CA GLY A 324 -1.86 -0.67 4.29
C GLY A 324 -2.20 -0.28 5.72
N LEU A 325 -3.46 -0.53 6.10
CA LEU A 325 -4.02 -0.22 7.41
C LEU A 325 -4.85 -1.42 7.89
N SER A 326 -4.51 -1.95 9.07
CA SER A 326 -5.28 -2.99 9.74
C SER A 326 -5.41 -2.67 11.23
N LEU A 327 -6.49 -3.14 11.83
CA LEU A 327 -6.82 -2.92 13.24
C LEU A 327 -7.14 -4.26 13.88
N ALA A 328 -6.40 -4.59 14.94
CA ALA A 328 -6.61 -5.78 15.75
C ALA A 328 -6.71 -5.35 17.22
N GLY A 329 -7.91 -5.39 17.79
CA GLY A 329 -8.13 -4.89 19.15
C GLY A 329 -7.91 -3.38 19.24
N ASP A 330 -6.98 -2.96 20.10
CA ASP A 330 -6.53 -1.56 20.22
C ASP A 330 -5.22 -1.29 19.46
N GLN A 331 -4.73 -2.25 18.67
CA GLN A 331 -3.48 -2.15 17.93
C GLN A 331 -3.72 -1.89 16.45
N VAL A 332 -3.10 -0.84 15.93
CA VAL A 332 -3.15 -0.42 14.53
C VAL A 332 -1.84 -0.81 13.85
N LEU A 333 -1.93 -1.71 12.88
CA LEU A 333 -0.83 -2.08 12.01
C LEU A 333 -0.88 -1.21 10.75
N THR A 334 0.23 -0.54 10.46
CA THR A 334 0.40 0.28 9.25
C THR A 334 1.61 -0.19 8.45
N VAL A 335 1.49 -0.17 7.13
CA VAL A 335 2.63 -0.36 6.22
C VAL A 335 2.94 0.99 5.58
N ARG A 336 4.17 1.46 5.77
CA ARG A 336 4.67 2.72 5.18
C ARG A 336 6.08 2.53 4.67
N GLY A 337 6.31 2.87 3.40
CA GLY A 337 7.63 2.70 2.77
C GLY A 337 8.13 1.25 2.77
N GLY A 338 7.24 0.26 2.73
CA GLY A 338 7.58 -1.17 2.82
C GLY A 338 7.93 -1.66 4.22
N GLU A 339 7.80 -0.84 5.26
CA GLU A 339 8.04 -1.23 6.66
C GLU A 339 6.71 -1.34 7.43
N ALA A 340 6.60 -2.34 8.29
CA ALA A 340 5.46 -2.56 9.16
C ALA A 340 5.64 -1.83 10.51
N TRP A 341 4.61 -1.13 10.96
CA TRP A 341 4.61 -0.32 12.18
C TRP A 341 3.34 -0.56 12.98
N LEU A 342 3.50 -0.71 14.29
CA LEU A 342 2.43 -0.97 15.23
C LEU A 342 2.23 0.24 16.16
N ALA A 343 1.03 0.77 16.20
CA ALA A 343 0.64 1.84 17.13
C ALA A 343 -0.57 1.40 17.98
N LYS A 344 -0.82 2.07 19.10
CA LYS A 344 -2.02 1.85 19.93
C LYS A 344 -3.04 2.97 19.77
N VAL A 345 -4.31 2.62 19.88
CA VAL A 345 -5.43 3.56 19.97
C VAL A 345 -5.67 3.92 21.45
N PRO A 346 -5.95 5.18 21.82
CA PRO A 346 -6.16 6.36 20.97
C PRO A 346 -4.89 7.12 20.60
N GLY A 347 -3.72 6.60 20.97
CA GLY A 347 -2.42 7.20 20.70
C GLY A 347 -1.30 6.42 21.37
N GLY A 348 -0.08 6.72 20.96
CA GLY A 348 1.14 6.08 21.42
C GLY A 348 2.23 6.21 20.36
N ASP A 349 3.48 5.97 20.77
CA ASP A 349 4.60 5.88 19.83
C ASP A 349 4.44 4.63 18.98
N ALA A 350 4.78 4.72 17.69
CA ALA A 350 4.72 3.57 16.81
C ALA A 350 6.01 2.75 16.94
N GLU A 351 5.86 1.45 17.12
CA GLU A 351 6.96 0.50 17.12
C GLU A 351 7.13 -0.09 15.73
N ARG A 352 8.37 -0.11 15.23
CA ARG A 352 8.69 -0.79 13.97
C ARG A 352 8.75 -2.30 14.21
N LEU A 353 7.98 -3.06 13.44
CA LEU A 353 8.08 -4.50 13.40
C LEU A 353 9.15 -4.88 12.37
N SER A 354 10.32 -5.30 12.85
CA SER A 354 11.39 -5.77 11.97
C SER A 354 11.11 -7.21 11.54
N ILE A 355 10.93 -7.40 10.23
CA ILE A 355 10.84 -8.73 9.62
C ILE A 355 12.13 -8.92 8.82
N ASP A 356 12.90 -9.94 9.18
CA ASP A 356 14.10 -10.37 8.46
C ASP A 356 13.92 -11.84 8.11
N ALA A 357 13.88 -12.14 6.81
CA ALA A 357 13.70 -13.49 6.31
C ALA A 357 14.42 -13.64 4.97
N ASP A 358 15.28 -14.66 4.89
CA ASP A 358 15.86 -15.09 3.63
C ASP A 358 14.83 -15.88 2.83
N ILE A 359 14.47 -15.37 1.65
CA ILE A 359 13.60 -16.08 0.71
C ILE A 359 14.41 -16.61 -0.47
N LEU A 360 14.32 -17.92 -0.70
CA LEU A 360 14.86 -18.54 -1.90
C LEU A 360 13.85 -18.39 -3.03
N ILE A 361 14.18 -17.58 -4.04
CA ILE A 361 13.34 -17.38 -5.22
C ILE A 361 13.89 -18.22 -6.37
N ASP A 362 13.14 -19.22 -6.80
CA ASP A 362 13.34 -19.82 -8.12
C ASP A 362 12.79 -18.85 -9.17
N LEU A 363 13.70 -18.16 -9.86
CA LEU A 363 13.36 -17.16 -10.88
C LEU A 363 12.56 -17.76 -12.04
N GLN A 364 12.83 -19.00 -12.45
CA GLN A 364 12.11 -19.62 -13.56
C GLN A 364 10.66 -19.87 -13.18
N THR A 365 10.46 -20.48 -12.01
CA THR A 365 9.12 -20.73 -11.45
C THR A 365 8.37 -19.42 -11.21
N GLN A 366 9.03 -18.41 -10.63
CA GLN A 366 8.42 -17.10 -10.41
C GLN A 366 8.02 -16.42 -11.73
N ASN A 367 8.89 -16.45 -12.75
CA ASN A 367 8.60 -15.86 -14.05
C ASN A 367 7.42 -16.54 -14.74
N ARG A 368 7.35 -17.87 -14.67
CA ARG A 368 6.20 -18.64 -15.17
C ARG A 368 4.90 -18.12 -14.58
N GLU A 369 4.82 -18.06 -13.25
CA GLU A 369 3.58 -17.69 -12.55
C GLU A 369 3.19 -16.23 -12.81
N LYS A 370 4.15 -15.29 -12.69
CA LYS A 370 3.91 -13.87 -13.04
C LYS A 370 3.37 -13.70 -14.46
N PHE A 371 3.93 -14.45 -15.42
CA PHE A 371 3.53 -14.34 -16.82
C PHE A 371 2.12 -14.88 -17.05
N ILE A 372 1.81 -16.06 -16.49
CA ILE A 372 0.48 -16.67 -16.59
C ILE A 372 -0.56 -15.79 -15.90
N GLU A 373 -0.26 -15.24 -14.72
CA GLU A 373 -1.15 -14.33 -14.01
C GLU A 373 -1.42 -13.04 -14.78
N ALA A 374 -0.38 -12.41 -15.36
CA ALA A 374 -0.54 -11.24 -16.20
C ALA A 374 -1.41 -11.53 -17.44
N ALA A 375 -1.14 -12.63 -18.13
CA ALA A 375 -1.93 -13.05 -19.30
C ALA A 375 -3.38 -13.34 -18.93
N ARG A 376 -3.61 -14.05 -17.83
CA ARG A 376 -4.95 -14.38 -17.31
C ARG A 376 -5.74 -13.13 -16.95
N THR A 377 -5.12 -12.20 -16.23
CA THR A 377 -5.74 -10.93 -15.82
C THR A 377 -6.18 -10.15 -17.06
N VAL A 378 -5.30 -9.99 -18.05
CA VAL A 378 -5.64 -9.32 -19.32
C VAL A 378 -6.79 -10.05 -20.03
N GLY A 379 -6.74 -11.38 -20.12
CA GLY A 379 -7.79 -12.17 -20.77
C GLY A 379 -9.17 -12.05 -20.12
N GLN A 380 -9.24 -11.75 -18.82
CA GLN A 380 -10.51 -11.59 -18.11
C GLN A 380 -11.08 -10.18 -18.18
N VAL A 381 -10.23 -9.14 -18.24
CA VAL A 381 -10.66 -7.74 -18.08
C VAL A 381 -10.51 -6.89 -19.35
N PHE A 382 -9.97 -7.47 -20.43
CA PHE A 382 -9.85 -6.75 -21.69
C PHE A 382 -11.25 -6.45 -22.27
N TYR A 383 -11.45 -5.20 -22.71
CA TYR A 383 -12.78 -4.70 -23.11
C TYR A 383 -13.43 -5.46 -24.28
N ASP A 384 -12.63 -6.11 -25.12
CA ASP A 384 -13.10 -6.98 -26.20
C ASP A 384 -12.91 -8.43 -25.76
N ALA A 385 -13.98 -9.05 -25.26
CA ALA A 385 -13.98 -10.44 -24.81
C ALA A 385 -13.57 -11.44 -25.91
N GLY A 386 -13.66 -11.07 -27.19
CA GLY A 386 -13.15 -11.87 -28.30
C GLY A 386 -11.63 -11.78 -28.47
N MET A 387 -10.93 -11.00 -27.65
CA MET A 387 -9.48 -10.75 -27.71
C MET A 387 -9.05 -10.30 -29.11
N LYS A 388 -9.90 -9.52 -29.79
CA LYS A 388 -9.74 -9.12 -31.21
C LYS A 388 -9.59 -10.29 -32.19
N GLY A 389 -10.20 -11.43 -31.87
CA GLY A 389 -10.14 -12.66 -32.68
C GLY A 389 -8.89 -13.51 -32.45
N LEU A 390 -8.05 -13.17 -31.46
CA LEU A 390 -6.89 -13.97 -31.10
C LEU A 390 -7.30 -15.17 -30.25
N ASN A 391 -6.66 -16.32 -30.48
CA ASN A 391 -6.70 -17.41 -29.52
C ASN A 391 -5.72 -17.08 -28.38
N TRP A 392 -6.21 -16.39 -27.36
CA TRP A 392 -5.38 -15.83 -26.30
C TRP A 392 -4.55 -16.88 -25.56
N ASP A 393 -5.11 -18.06 -25.29
CA ASP A 393 -4.40 -19.16 -24.64
C ASP A 393 -3.23 -19.65 -25.52
N ALA A 394 -3.46 -19.81 -26.83
CA ALA A 394 -2.42 -20.25 -27.76
C ALA A 394 -1.31 -19.19 -27.92
N VAL A 395 -1.66 -17.90 -27.98
CA VAL A 395 -0.68 -16.81 -28.04
C VAL A 395 0.13 -16.78 -26.76
N THR A 396 -0.51 -16.82 -25.59
CA THR A 396 0.14 -16.86 -24.27
C THR A 396 1.12 -18.03 -24.17
N ALA A 397 0.69 -19.23 -24.56
CA ALA A 397 1.56 -20.42 -24.54
C ALA A 397 2.80 -20.26 -25.43
N GLY A 398 2.70 -19.52 -26.54
CA GLY A 398 3.82 -19.26 -27.46
C GLY A 398 4.94 -18.38 -26.86
N TYR A 399 4.63 -17.56 -25.86
CA TYR A 399 5.61 -16.69 -25.19
C TYR A 399 6.08 -17.23 -23.83
N LEU A 400 5.39 -18.22 -23.27
CA LEU A 400 5.62 -18.70 -21.91
C LEU A 400 7.07 -19.17 -21.68
N GLU A 401 7.61 -19.98 -22.60
CA GLU A 401 8.98 -20.49 -22.50
C GLU A 401 10.02 -19.35 -22.49
N LEU A 402 9.79 -18.28 -23.28
CA LEU A 402 10.68 -17.12 -23.31
C LEU A 402 10.61 -16.32 -22.00
N ALA A 403 9.41 -16.19 -21.42
CA ALA A 403 9.22 -15.51 -20.15
C ALA A 403 9.91 -16.26 -19.01
N GLU A 404 9.76 -17.59 -18.97
CA GLU A 404 10.41 -18.47 -18.00
C GLU A 404 11.93 -18.36 -18.01
N GLN A 405 12.53 -18.29 -19.20
CA GLN A 405 13.98 -18.26 -19.37
C GLN A 405 14.60 -16.86 -19.14
N SER A 406 13.78 -15.83 -18.90
CA SER A 406 14.24 -14.46 -18.68
C SER A 406 15.06 -14.34 -17.40
N ARG A 407 16.23 -13.70 -17.48
CA ARG A 407 17.18 -13.59 -16.34
C ARG A 407 17.13 -12.24 -15.64
N THR A 408 16.61 -11.22 -16.32
CA THR A 408 16.47 -9.86 -15.79
C THR A 408 15.02 -9.42 -15.86
N ALA A 409 14.66 -8.44 -15.01
CA ALA A 409 13.32 -7.86 -15.04
C ALA A 409 13.02 -7.21 -16.41
N GLU A 410 14.03 -6.64 -17.07
CA GLU A 410 13.89 -6.02 -18.39
C GLU A 410 13.68 -7.03 -19.52
N GLU A 411 14.37 -8.19 -19.49
CA GLU A 411 14.10 -9.28 -20.43
C GLU A 411 12.66 -9.80 -20.28
N PHE A 412 12.24 -10.05 -19.03
CA PHE A 412 10.88 -10.47 -18.73
C PHE A 412 9.84 -9.45 -19.22
N ARG A 413 10.08 -8.16 -18.90
CA ARG A 413 9.25 -7.03 -19.37
C ARG A 413 9.15 -7.01 -20.89
N HIS A 414 10.25 -7.23 -21.60
CA HIS A 414 10.24 -7.26 -23.06
C HIS A 414 9.32 -8.36 -23.60
N VAL A 415 9.45 -9.59 -23.10
CA VAL A 415 8.63 -10.73 -23.53
C VAL A 415 7.15 -10.50 -23.21
N ALA A 416 6.83 -10.09 -21.98
CA ALA A 416 5.46 -9.81 -21.55
C ALA A 416 4.83 -8.64 -22.33
N ALA A 417 5.59 -7.58 -22.63
CA ALA A 417 5.13 -6.48 -23.46
C ALA A 417 4.83 -6.91 -24.91
N ARG A 418 5.53 -7.93 -25.45
CA ARG A 418 5.21 -8.49 -26.77
C ARG A 418 3.88 -9.23 -26.77
N LEU A 419 3.63 -10.10 -25.77
CA LEU A 419 2.33 -10.76 -25.60
C LEU A 419 1.19 -9.74 -25.55
N ILE A 420 1.32 -8.74 -24.67
CA ILE A 420 0.31 -7.68 -24.52
C ILE A 420 0.14 -6.88 -25.82
N GLY A 421 1.23 -6.65 -26.55
CA GLY A 421 1.24 -5.94 -27.82
C GLY A 421 0.46 -6.63 -28.94
N GLU A 422 0.27 -7.95 -28.89
CA GLU A 422 -0.55 -8.69 -29.86
C GLU A 422 -2.01 -8.18 -29.89
N LEU A 423 -2.50 -7.66 -28.76
CA LEU A 423 -3.84 -7.06 -28.67
C LEU A 423 -3.95 -5.72 -29.40
N ASN A 424 -2.85 -5.12 -29.86
CA ASN A 424 -2.83 -3.87 -30.62
C ASN A 424 -3.79 -2.81 -30.03
N ALA A 425 -3.73 -2.60 -28.72
CA ALA A 425 -4.56 -1.67 -27.97
C ALA A 425 -3.68 -0.70 -27.20
N SER A 426 -4.13 0.55 -27.05
CA SER A 426 -3.45 1.55 -26.24
C SER A 426 -3.65 1.27 -24.74
N HIS A 427 -2.82 1.90 -23.89
CA HIS A 427 -2.89 1.82 -22.43
C HIS A 427 -2.72 0.42 -21.83
N LEU A 428 -2.10 -0.48 -22.59
CA LEU A 428 -1.65 -1.76 -22.07
C LEU A 428 -0.14 -1.74 -21.87
N GLY A 429 0.33 -2.29 -20.75
CA GLY A 429 1.74 -2.35 -20.44
C GLY A 429 2.02 -3.19 -19.21
N ILE A 430 3.28 -3.54 -19.05
CA ILE A 430 3.83 -4.19 -17.86
C ILE A 430 5.12 -3.46 -17.50
N TYR A 431 5.28 -3.18 -16.21
CA TYR A 431 6.41 -2.41 -15.69
C TYR A 431 7.09 -3.21 -14.59
N PRO A 432 8.43 -3.29 -14.60
CA PRO A 432 9.16 -3.91 -13.51
C PRO A 432 9.03 -3.04 -12.27
N PRO A 433 9.09 -3.62 -11.06
CA PRO A 433 9.30 -2.83 -9.86
C PRO A 433 10.58 -1.99 -10.06
N GLY A 434 10.53 -0.70 -9.73
CA GLY A 434 11.63 0.21 -10.02
C GLY A 434 12.95 -0.33 -9.46
N GLU A 435 13.94 -0.57 -10.32
CA GLU A 435 15.24 -1.06 -9.87
C GLU A 435 15.91 0.03 -9.01
N PRO A 436 16.42 -0.30 -7.81
CA PRO A 436 17.25 0.61 -7.06
C PRO A 436 18.43 1.01 -7.93
N ARG A 437 18.64 2.32 -8.11
CA ARG A 437 19.81 2.87 -8.80
C ARG A 437 20.77 3.45 -7.76
N PRO A 438 21.48 2.62 -6.97
CA PRO A 438 22.26 3.07 -5.82
C PRO A 438 23.38 4.05 -6.19
N ASN A 439 23.81 4.06 -7.46
CA ASN A 439 24.86 4.93 -7.98
C ASN A 439 24.32 6.10 -8.81
N SER A 440 23.01 6.34 -8.84
CA SER A 440 22.42 7.46 -9.57
C SER A 440 22.70 8.77 -8.81
N ARG A 441 23.47 9.67 -9.42
CA ARG A 441 23.75 11.00 -8.88
C ARG A 441 22.85 12.04 -9.56
N PRO A 442 21.98 12.77 -8.84
CA PRO A 442 21.18 13.82 -9.44
C PRO A 442 22.10 14.90 -10.02
N SER A 443 21.91 15.22 -11.29
CA SER A 443 22.70 16.24 -11.99
C SER A 443 21.90 17.53 -12.12
N GLY A 444 22.49 18.65 -11.71
CA GLY A 444 21.89 19.98 -11.77
C GLY A 444 21.68 20.47 -13.21
N ARG A 445 20.72 21.38 -13.36
CA ARG A 445 20.38 22.05 -14.62
C ARG A 445 20.30 23.56 -14.42
N LEU A 446 20.94 24.31 -15.31
CA LEU A 446 21.00 25.78 -15.24
C LEU A 446 19.89 26.47 -16.03
N GLY A 447 19.05 25.72 -16.76
CA GLY A 447 18.01 26.29 -17.61
C GLY A 447 18.59 27.01 -18.83
N ILE A 448 19.51 26.37 -19.54
CA ILE A 448 20.19 26.91 -20.72
C ILE A 448 20.31 25.86 -21.83
N ASP A 449 20.41 26.31 -23.07
CA ASP A 449 20.89 25.50 -24.18
C ASP A 449 22.34 25.86 -24.45
N VAL A 450 23.17 24.86 -24.74
CA VAL A 450 24.60 25.04 -24.94
C VAL A 450 25.11 24.27 -26.16
N GLU A 451 26.22 24.74 -26.72
CA GLU A 451 27.04 24.00 -27.69
C GLU A 451 28.46 23.84 -27.14
N ALA A 452 29.06 22.66 -27.32
CA ALA A 452 30.43 22.41 -26.90
C ALA A 452 31.42 23.12 -27.85
N VAL A 453 32.41 23.80 -27.28
CA VAL A 453 33.46 24.52 -28.00
C VAL A 453 34.82 24.12 -27.45
N SER A 454 35.77 23.82 -28.32
CA SER A 454 37.15 23.44 -27.95
C SER A 454 38.19 24.42 -28.50
N GLN A 455 37.75 25.51 -29.13
CA GLN A 455 38.64 26.56 -29.63
C GLN A 455 38.49 27.81 -28.74
N SER A 456 39.63 28.24 -28.19
CA SER A 456 39.71 29.49 -27.46
C SER A 456 39.33 30.68 -28.36
N PRO A 457 38.49 31.61 -27.87
CA PRO A 457 38.02 32.74 -28.67
C PRO A 457 39.05 33.88 -28.78
N ALA A 458 40.10 33.91 -27.93
CA ALA A 458 41.09 34.99 -27.91
C ALA A 458 42.41 34.55 -27.24
N ALA A 459 43.52 35.14 -27.67
CA ALA A 459 44.82 34.94 -27.04
C ALA A 459 44.79 35.38 -25.57
N GLY A 460 45.04 34.46 -24.64
CA GLY A 460 45.02 34.72 -23.19
C GLY A 460 44.01 33.88 -22.40
N PHE A 461 43.05 33.23 -23.06
CA PHE A 461 42.03 32.41 -22.40
C PHE A 461 42.08 30.95 -22.89
N ALA A 462 42.97 30.13 -22.34
CA ALA A 462 43.09 28.73 -22.73
C ALA A 462 42.10 27.85 -21.96
N PHE A 463 41.40 26.97 -22.66
CA PHE A 463 40.59 25.89 -22.12
C PHE A 463 40.62 24.70 -23.08
N GLU A 464 40.46 23.49 -22.57
CA GLU A 464 40.32 22.29 -23.40
C GLU A 464 38.88 22.17 -23.94
N ARG A 465 37.92 22.52 -23.10
CA ARG A 465 36.49 22.51 -23.40
C ARG A 465 35.78 23.66 -22.70
N ALA A 466 34.81 24.24 -23.39
CA ALA A 466 33.86 25.21 -22.86
C ALA A 466 32.48 24.95 -23.48
N TYR A 467 31.43 25.48 -22.84
CA TYR A 467 30.05 25.38 -23.30
C TYR A 467 29.52 26.77 -23.63
N ARG A 468 29.27 27.05 -24.92
CA ARG A 468 28.67 28.32 -25.33
C ARG A 468 27.18 28.29 -25.07
N VAL A 469 26.68 29.26 -24.33
CA VAL A 469 25.24 29.46 -24.11
C VAL A 469 24.59 29.94 -25.41
N THR A 470 23.69 29.14 -25.98
CA THR A 470 22.95 29.49 -27.20
C THR A 470 21.58 30.07 -26.87
N ARG A 471 20.96 29.63 -25.77
CA ARG A 471 19.69 30.15 -25.26
C ARG A 471 19.66 30.08 -23.74
N VAL A 472 19.02 31.07 -23.11
CA VAL A 472 18.70 31.06 -21.69
C VAL A 472 17.19 30.92 -21.54
N ILE A 473 16.74 29.94 -20.73
CA ILE A 473 15.32 29.62 -20.56
C ILE A 473 14.68 30.62 -19.61
N GLU A 474 13.61 31.26 -20.05
CA GLU A 474 12.92 32.29 -19.27
C GLU A 474 12.43 31.78 -17.91
N ARG A 475 12.72 32.52 -16.83
CA ARG A 475 12.48 32.15 -15.42
C ARG A 475 13.26 30.93 -14.91
N GLY A 476 14.23 30.42 -15.67
CA GLY A 476 15.17 29.41 -15.18
C GLY A 476 16.30 30.01 -14.33
N PRO A 477 17.16 29.17 -13.73
CA PRO A 477 18.23 29.60 -12.83
C PRO A 477 19.13 30.68 -13.41
N ALA A 478 19.46 30.56 -14.70
CA ALA A 478 20.36 31.47 -15.39
C ALA A 478 19.70 32.73 -15.99
N TRP A 479 18.38 32.89 -15.89
CA TRP A 479 17.63 33.88 -16.68
C TRP A 479 17.69 35.32 -16.17
N GLY A 480 17.59 35.52 -14.86
CA GLY A 480 17.36 36.83 -14.27
C GLY A 480 18.20 37.07 -13.02
N GLY A 481 18.34 38.34 -12.66
CA GLY A 481 19.14 38.79 -11.50
C GLY A 481 20.47 39.41 -11.90
N THR A 482 21.27 39.76 -10.90
CA THR A 482 22.57 40.44 -11.07
C THR A 482 23.65 39.55 -11.68
N MET A 483 23.49 38.22 -11.61
CA MET A 483 24.44 37.21 -12.09
C MET A 483 23.85 36.31 -13.19
N ALA A 484 22.92 36.84 -14.00
CA ALA A 484 22.32 36.09 -15.11
C ALA A 484 23.35 35.71 -16.19
N LEU A 485 23.14 34.57 -16.85
CA LEU A 485 23.88 34.20 -18.07
C LEU A 485 23.27 34.89 -19.29
N GLN A 486 24.07 35.03 -20.33
CA GLN A 486 23.69 35.65 -21.59
C GLN A 486 23.97 34.70 -22.75
N ALA A 487 23.15 34.80 -23.80
CA ALA A 487 23.46 34.09 -25.05
C ALA A 487 24.80 34.59 -25.61
N GLY A 488 25.71 33.66 -25.91
CA GLY A 488 27.07 33.92 -26.36
C GLY A 488 28.15 33.70 -25.30
N ASP A 489 27.79 33.67 -24.01
CA ASP A 489 28.69 33.36 -22.90
C ASP A 489 29.36 32.00 -23.09
N LEU A 490 30.63 31.87 -22.71
CA LEU A 490 31.35 30.60 -22.70
C LEU A 490 31.56 30.14 -21.26
N ILE A 491 30.87 29.08 -20.85
CA ILE A 491 31.08 28.44 -19.56
C ILE A 491 32.36 27.61 -19.64
N THR A 492 33.37 27.97 -18.84
CA THR A 492 34.70 27.34 -18.87
C THR A 492 34.94 26.42 -17.69
N GLY A 493 34.13 26.48 -16.64
CA GLY A 493 34.24 25.60 -15.49
C GLY A 493 33.09 25.74 -14.50
N ILE A 494 33.03 24.80 -13.57
CA ILE A 494 32.07 24.74 -12.45
C ILE A 494 32.89 24.64 -11.16
N GLU A 495 32.53 25.40 -10.13
CA GLU A 495 33.26 25.44 -8.84
C GLU A 495 34.77 25.69 -9.03
N PHE A 496 35.10 26.65 -9.90
CA PHE A 496 36.47 27.00 -10.31
C PHE A 496 37.27 25.84 -10.95
N THR A 497 36.62 24.73 -11.26
CA THR A 497 37.24 23.57 -11.91
C THR A 497 36.98 23.64 -13.42
N PRO A 498 38.03 23.82 -14.25
CA PRO A 498 37.88 23.83 -15.70
C PRO A 498 37.44 22.47 -16.25
N PHE A 499 36.72 22.48 -17.38
CA PHE A 499 36.38 21.24 -18.07
C PHE A 499 37.58 20.61 -18.77
N GLY A 500 37.79 19.31 -18.56
CA GLY A 500 38.64 18.47 -19.41
C GLY A 500 37.98 18.16 -20.76
N ALA A 501 38.76 17.58 -21.68
CA ALA A 501 38.28 17.25 -23.03
C ALA A 501 37.00 16.38 -23.05
N ASP A 502 36.84 15.46 -22.11
CA ASP A 502 35.71 14.52 -22.05
C ASP A 502 34.59 14.94 -21.07
N ASP A 503 34.77 16.06 -20.35
CA ASP A 503 33.79 16.50 -19.36
C ASP A 503 32.53 17.07 -20.02
N THR A 504 31.39 16.67 -19.47
CA THR A 504 30.08 17.25 -19.80
C THR A 504 29.70 18.33 -18.78
N LEU A 505 28.86 19.28 -19.20
CA LEU A 505 28.30 20.26 -18.26
C LEU A 505 27.49 19.55 -17.17
N GLU A 506 26.76 18.51 -17.55
CA GLU A 506 25.93 17.70 -16.66
C GLU A 506 26.76 16.91 -15.65
N SER A 507 27.89 16.33 -16.06
CA SER A 507 28.79 15.61 -15.14
C SER A 507 29.43 16.54 -14.12
N ALA A 508 29.77 17.78 -14.52
CA ALA A 508 30.31 18.79 -13.62
C ALA A 508 29.26 19.32 -12.61
N LEU A 509 27.98 19.24 -12.96
CA LEU A 509 26.85 19.62 -12.10
C LEU A 509 26.27 18.44 -11.28
N ALA A 510 26.97 17.30 -11.22
CA ALA A 510 26.55 16.17 -10.40
C ALA A 510 26.50 16.52 -8.90
N ASP A 511 25.41 16.13 -8.24
CA ASP A 511 25.07 16.43 -6.83
C ASP A 511 24.97 17.92 -6.50
N ARG A 512 24.58 18.77 -7.47
CA ARG A 512 24.43 20.22 -7.29
C ARG A 512 22.98 20.72 -7.40
N VAL A 513 22.01 19.80 -7.32
CA VAL A 513 20.59 20.18 -7.37
C VAL A 513 20.23 20.93 -6.09
N ASN A 514 19.72 22.15 -6.23
CA ASN A 514 19.36 23.10 -5.15
C ASN A 514 20.55 23.65 -4.33
N ASP A 515 21.78 23.42 -4.76
CA ASP A 515 22.97 23.95 -4.09
C ASP A 515 23.51 25.17 -4.83
N GLU A 516 23.90 26.22 -4.10
CA GLU A 516 24.61 27.36 -4.70
C GLU A 516 25.88 26.87 -5.39
N THR A 517 25.99 27.19 -6.68
CA THR A 517 27.02 26.69 -7.58
C THR A 517 27.67 27.84 -8.33
N ILE A 518 29.00 27.91 -8.27
CA ILE A 518 29.78 28.89 -9.02
C ILE A 518 30.01 28.39 -10.43
N VAL A 519 29.68 29.22 -11.42
CA VAL A 519 29.87 28.96 -12.84
C VAL A 519 30.85 29.99 -13.39
N SER A 520 32.02 29.52 -13.84
CA SER A 520 33.06 30.37 -14.42
C SER A 520 32.80 30.57 -15.90
N VAL A 521 32.73 31.84 -16.32
CA VAL A 521 32.25 32.26 -17.64
C VAL A 521 33.23 33.24 -18.29
N LEU A 522 33.49 33.08 -19.58
CA LEU A 522 34.03 34.14 -20.41
C LEU A 522 32.87 34.87 -21.10
N ARG A 523 32.76 36.16 -20.84
CA ARG A 523 31.72 37.03 -21.39
C ARG A 523 32.36 38.11 -22.25
N LYS A 524 31.65 38.50 -23.32
CA LYS A 524 32.05 39.63 -24.15
C LYS A 524 31.48 40.93 -23.56
N SER A 525 32.33 41.89 -23.25
CA SER A 525 31.92 43.21 -22.78
C SER A 525 31.22 44.03 -23.88
N GLU A 526 30.60 45.15 -23.52
CA GLU A 526 29.99 46.06 -24.52
C GLU A 526 31.02 46.59 -25.53
N ALA A 527 32.29 46.74 -25.11
CA ALA A 527 33.39 47.13 -25.98
C ALA A 527 33.87 45.99 -26.91
N GLY A 528 33.36 44.78 -26.71
CA GLY A 528 33.68 43.61 -27.52
C GLY A 528 34.89 42.81 -27.05
N GLU A 529 35.43 43.11 -25.87
CA GLU A 529 36.57 42.41 -25.27
C GLU A 529 36.10 41.21 -24.45
N TRP A 530 36.92 40.15 -24.35
CA TRP A 530 36.60 38.98 -23.52
C TRP A 530 37.06 39.20 -22.08
N GLU A 531 36.16 38.96 -21.13
CA GLU A 531 36.39 39.10 -19.70
C GLU A 531 35.99 37.81 -18.98
N ALA A 532 36.76 37.41 -17.97
CA ALA A 532 36.40 36.31 -17.09
C ALA A 532 35.51 36.81 -15.96
N VAL A 533 34.36 36.17 -15.79
CA VAL A 533 33.34 36.51 -14.80
C VAL A 533 32.86 35.21 -14.14
N ASP A 534 32.74 35.21 -12.83
CA ASP A 534 32.11 34.13 -12.09
C ASP A 534 30.68 34.52 -11.72
N VAL A 535 29.74 33.60 -11.96
CA VAL A 535 28.32 33.78 -11.58
C VAL A 535 27.92 32.73 -10.56
N LEU A 536 27.11 33.11 -9.59
CA LEU A 536 26.54 32.21 -8.59
C LEU A 536 25.10 31.87 -8.99
N LEU A 537 24.83 30.58 -9.24
CA LEU A 537 23.53 30.07 -9.67
C LEU A 537 23.10 28.90 -8.79
N VAL A 538 21.79 28.65 -8.68
CA VAL A 538 21.25 27.47 -8.00
C VAL A 538 20.68 26.52 -9.05
N PRO A 539 21.37 25.42 -9.40
CA PRO A 539 20.89 24.47 -10.38
C PRO A 539 19.61 23.78 -9.91
N VAL A 540 18.69 23.54 -10.84
CA VAL A 540 17.44 22.79 -10.57
C VAL A 540 17.57 21.33 -10.99
N SER A 541 16.64 20.49 -10.55
CA SER A 541 16.56 19.11 -11.02
C SER A 541 16.19 19.03 -12.51
N TYR A 542 16.47 17.89 -13.15
CA TYR A 542 16.04 17.63 -14.52
C TYR A 542 14.51 17.79 -14.70
N GLY A 543 13.71 17.27 -13.76
CA GLY A 543 12.25 17.40 -13.81
C GLY A 543 11.78 18.86 -13.78
N GLN A 544 12.39 19.70 -12.94
CA GLN A 544 12.11 21.13 -12.91
C GLN A 544 12.53 21.83 -14.20
N GLU A 545 13.67 21.46 -14.79
CA GLU A 545 14.09 22.03 -16.08
C GLU A 545 13.12 21.65 -17.21
N VAL A 546 12.61 20.42 -17.24
CA VAL A 546 11.59 19.99 -18.22
C VAL A 546 10.34 20.89 -18.12
N THR A 547 9.88 21.18 -16.90
CA THR A 547 8.77 22.13 -16.68
C THR A 547 9.12 23.54 -17.14
N LEU A 548 10.29 24.07 -16.77
CA LEU A 548 10.74 25.41 -17.21
C LEU A 548 10.80 25.54 -18.74
N ARG A 549 11.31 24.51 -19.42
CA ARG A 549 11.38 24.44 -20.89
C ARG A 549 10.00 24.47 -21.51
N TYR A 550 9.08 23.69 -20.94
CA TYR A 550 7.70 23.62 -21.38
C TYR A 550 6.98 24.98 -21.21
N ASP A 551 7.11 25.61 -20.06
CA ASP A 551 6.51 26.92 -19.77
C ASP A 551 7.10 28.04 -20.66
N ALA A 552 8.39 27.98 -20.96
CA ALA A 552 9.04 28.89 -21.90
C ALA A 552 8.53 28.67 -23.34
N TRP A 553 8.33 27.42 -23.75
CA TRP A 553 7.75 27.11 -25.06
C TRP A 553 6.31 27.65 -25.18
N GLN A 554 5.48 27.46 -24.15
CA GLN A 554 4.12 27.98 -24.13
C GLN A 554 4.08 29.51 -24.27
N ARG A 555 4.91 30.23 -23.48
CA ARG A 555 5.01 31.70 -23.57
C ARG A 555 5.47 32.16 -24.95
N GLU A 556 6.43 31.47 -25.54
CA GLU A 556 6.90 31.77 -26.89
C GLU A 556 5.79 31.55 -27.94
N ARG A 557 5.02 30.47 -27.84
CA ARG A 557 3.85 30.25 -28.72
C ARG A 557 2.81 31.36 -28.55
N ALA A 558 2.51 31.74 -27.30
CA ALA A 558 1.59 32.83 -27.01
C ALA A 558 2.05 34.16 -27.64
N ARG A 559 3.34 34.48 -27.51
CA ARG A 559 3.95 35.68 -28.10
C ARG A 559 3.84 35.69 -29.62
N LEU A 560 4.13 34.57 -30.29
CA LEU A 560 4.04 34.47 -31.74
C LEU A 560 2.60 34.58 -32.24
N VAL A 561 1.63 33.98 -31.53
CA VAL A 561 0.21 34.12 -31.87
C VAL A 561 -0.26 35.57 -31.72
N ASP A 562 0.15 36.23 -30.64
CA ASP A 562 -0.16 37.64 -30.42
C ASP A 562 0.45 38.51 -31.54
N GLU A 563 1.74 38.33 -31.85
CA GLU A 563 2.45 39.06 -32.89
C GLU A 563 1.82 38.84 -34.28
N TRP A 564 1.58 37.59 -34.68
CA TRP A 564 1.07 37.26 -36.01
C TRP A 564 -0.40 37.60 -36.20
N SER A 565 -1.19 37.62 -35.12
CA SER A 565 -2.60 38.02 -35.17
C SER A 565 -2.81 39.53 -35.08
N GLY A 566 -1.77 40.30 -34.73
CA GLY A 566 -1.86 41.72 -34.39
C GLY A 566 -2.62 41.94 -33.08
N GLY A 567 -2.47 41.02 -32.13
CA GLY A 567 -3.12 41.04 -30.82
C GLY A 567 -4.58 40.62 -30.80
N ARG A 568 -5.12 40.09 -31.91
CA ARG A 568 -6.54 39.71 -32.06
C ARG A 568 -6.86 38.30 -31.60
N ILE A 569 -5.87 37.41 -31.55
CA ILE A 569 -6.07 36.01 -31.18
C ILE A 569 -5.32 35.72 -29.88
N GLY A 570 -6.00 35.13 -28.91
CA GLY A 570 -5.41 34.58 -27.70
C GLY A 570 -4.86 33.18 -27.92
N TYR A 571 -3.94 32.73 -27.06
CA TYR A 571 -3.37 31.38 -27.09
C TYR A 571 -3.43 30.74 -25.72
N LEU A 572 -3.81 29.46 -25.67
CA LEU A 572 -3.64 28.61 -24.51
C LEU A 572 -3.23 27.20 -24.94
N HIS A 573 -2.51 26.49 -24.08
CA HIS A 573 -2.19 25.08 -24.28
C HIS A 573 -2.72 24.23 -23.11
N ILE A 574 -3.29 23.07 -23.41
CA ILE A 574 -3.75 22.10 -22.41
C ILE A 574 -2.73 20.97 -22.34
N ARG A 575 -1.88 20.99 -21.31
CA ARG A 575 -0.80 20.01 -21.12
C ARG A 575 -1.30 18.59 -20.91
N SER A 576 -2.35 18.47 -20.11
CA SER A 576 -2.92 17.22 -19.63
C SER A 576 -4.37 17.44 -19.20
N MET A 577 -5.13 16.37 -19.08
CA MET A 577 -6.56 16.42 -18.71
C MET A 577 -6.80 16.13 -17.23
N GLY A 578 -5.82 16.40 -16.36
CA GLY A 578 -5.92 16.20 -14.92
C GLY A 578 -6.43 17.44 -14.18
N ALA A 579 -6.91 17.27 -12.94
CA ALA A 579 -7.49 18.35 -12.14
C ALA A 579 -6.56 19.58 -11.98
N ALA A 580 -5.26 19.36 -11.75
CA ALA A 580 -4.29 20.47 -11.65
C ALA A 580 -4.22 21.30 -12.94
N ALA A 581 -4.26 20.65 -14.10
CA ALA A 581 -4.26 21.32 -15.39
C ALA A 581 -5.60 22.03 -15.68
N LEU A 582 -6.71 21.54 -15.13
CA LEU A 582 -8.01 22.22 -15.22
C LEU A 582 -7.98 23.57 -14.51
N VAL A 583 -7.41 23.64 -13.30
CA VAL A 583 -7.28 24.90 -12.55
C VAL A 583 -6.42 25.92 -13.30
N GLU A 584 -5.30 25.46 -13.88
CA GLU A 584 -4.45 26.30 -14.73
C GLU A 584 -5.19 26.76 -15.99
N PHE A 585 -5.91 25.84 -16.64
CA PHE A 585 -6.73 26.11 -17.82
C PHE A 585 -7.78 27.19 -17.55
N GLU A 586 -8.51 27.15 -16.43
CA GLU A 586 -9.54 28.15 -16.12
C GLU A 586 -8.94 29.56 -16.00
N ARG A 587 -7.81 29.68 -15.30
CA ARG A 587 -7.06 30.94 -15.18
C ARG A 587 -6.58 31.43 -16.55
N ASP A 588 -5.94 30.54 -17.31
CA ASP A 588 -5.27 30.87 -18.55
C ASP A 588 -6.26 31.14 -19.69
N LEU A 589 -7.40 30.45 -19.70
CA LEU A 589 -8.52 30.70 -20.60
C LEU A 589 -9.00 32.15 -20.46
N PHE A 590 -9.23 32.61 -19.23
CA PHE A 590 -9.67 33.98 -18.99
C PHE A 590 -8.60 34.99 -19.43
N ALA A 591 -7.35 34.75 -19.05
CA ALA A 591 -6.23 35.63 -19.41
C ALA A 591 -6.01 35.71 -20.93
N ALA A 592 -6.07 34.57 -21.62
CA ALA A 592 -5.84 34.47 -23.05
C ALA A 592 -7.00 35.04 -23.87
N ALA A 593 -8.25 34.87 -23.43
CA ALA A 593 -9.42 35.34 -24.18
C ALA A 593 -9.71 36.84 -23.98
N ASN A 594 -9.20 37.45 -22.91
CA ASN A 594 -9.56 38.82 -22.56
C ASN A 594 -9.18 39.84 -23.65
N GLY A 595 -10.18 40.52 -24.21
CA GLY A 595 -10.00 41.54 -25.24
C GLY A 595 -9.56 40.99 -26.61
N LYS A 596 -9.67 39.69 -26.85
CA LYS A 596 -9.33 39.03 -28.12
C LYS A 596 -10.60 38.74 -28.93
N ASP A 597 -10.47 38.73 -30.26
CA ASP A 597 -11.53 38.40 -31.21
C ASP A 597 -11.71 36.87 -31.38
N GLY A 598 -10.69 36.10 -31.00
CA GLY A 598 -10.68 34.64 -31.08
C GLY A 598 -9.61 34.01 -30.20
N LEU A 599 -9.66 32.68 -30.08
CA LEU A 599 -8.79 31.91 -29.19
C LEU A 599 -8.27 30.66 -29.93
N LEU A 600 -6.97 30.40 -29.82
CA LEU A 600 -6.33 29.17 -30.27
C LEU A 600 -6.07 28.28 -29.05
N VAL A 601 -6.76 27.14 -29.01
CA VAL A 601 -6.60 26.12 -27.97
C VAL A 601 -5.74 24.99 -28.54
N ASP A 602 -4.53 24.84 -28.01
CA ASP A 602 -3.58 23.82 -28.44
C ASP A 602 -3.58 22.64 -27.46
N VAL A 603 -3.84 21.44 -27.98
CA VAL A 603 -3.89 20.18 -27.20
C VAL A 603 -2.86 19.16 -27.68
N ARG A 604 -1.88 19.61 -28.48
CA ARG A 604 -0.82 18.77 -29.05
C ARG A 604 0.25 18.37 -28.05
#